data_AF-A0A959VL86-F1
#
_entry.id   AF-A0A959VL86-F1
#
_cell.length_a   1.000
_cell.length_b   1.000
_cell.length_c   1.000
_cell.angle_alpha   90.00
_cell.angle_beta   90.00
_cell.angle_gamma   90.00
#
_symmetry.space_group_name_H-M   'P 1'
#
loop_
_entity.id
_entity.type
_entity.pdbx_description
1 polymer ?
#
loop_
_entity_poly.entity_id
_entity_poly.type
_entity_poly.pdbx_seq_one_letter_code
_entity_poly.pdbx_strand_id
1 'polypeptide(L)' 'GRQKGQTEIYRGAEYQIHYVPKLKLEAAVDDATAERAVEAIRSAAGQNKIGDGKIFVWDLSEAMRIRTGETGDDAL' A
#
# COMPACT_ATOMS: atom_id res chain seq x y z
N GLY A 1 -18.25 11.62 14.69
CA GLY A 1 -18.93 12.08 13.47
C GLY A 1 -18.94 13.59 13.43
N ARG A 2 -18.53 14.18 12.30
CA ARG A 2 -18.88 15.54 11.86
C ARG A 2 -18.45 15.71 10.41
N GLN A 3 -19.45 15.96 9.58
CA GLN A 3 -19.44 16.06 8.13
C GLN A 3 -18.67 17.29 7.64
N LYS A 4 -18.05 17.19 6.46
CA LYS A 4 -18.41 17.97 5.26
C LYS A 4 -17.56 17.49 4.08
N GLY A 5 -18.21 16.82 3.14
CA GLY A 5 -17.63 16.51 1.84
C GLY A 5 -17.26 17.82 1.14
N GLN A 6 -16.02 17.92 0.68
CA GLN A 6 -15.63 18.97 -0.25
C GLN A 6 -16.25 18.63 -1.60
N THR A 7 -17.27 19.40 -1.99
CA THR A 7 -17.81 19.39 -3.34
C THR A 7 -16.92 20.28 -4.20
N GLU A 8 -15.99 19.70 -4.95
CA GLU A 8 -15.31 20.42 -6.03
C GLU A 8 -16.14 20.34 -7.32
N ILE A 9 -16.51 21.51 -7.82
CA ILE A 9 -17.29 21.68 -9.05
C ILE A 9 -16.31 21.59 -10.23
N TYR A 10 -16.36 20.50 -11.00
CA TYR A 10 -15.69 20.42 -12.30
C TYR A 10 -16.73 20.43 -13.42
N ARG A 11 -16.84 21.58 -14.12
CA ARG A 11 -17.61 21.77 -15.37
C ARG A 11 -19.11 21.39 -15.31
N GLY A 12 -19.83 21.84 -14.29
CA GLY A 12 -21.30 21.89 -14.31
C GLY A 12 -22.03 20.55 -14.16
N ALA A 13 -21.35 19.47 -13.78
CA ALA A 13 -21.97 18.22 -13.35
C ALA A 13 -21.51 17.91 -11.92
N GLU A 14 -22.45 17.70 -11.00
CA GLU A 14 -22.15 17.22 -9.65
C GLU A 14 -21.65 15.78 -9.72
N TYR A 15 -20.33 15.59 -9.64
CA TYR A 15 -19.77 14.26 -9.37
C TYR A 15 -19.46 14.16 -7.89
N GLN A 16 -20.27 13.39 -7.16
CA GLN A 16 -19.86 12.91 -5.85
C GLN A 16 -18.73 11.91 -6.04
N ILE A 17 -17.49 12.31 -5.74
CA ILE A 17 -16.35 11.39 -5.73
C ILE A 17 -16.47 10.54 -4.48
N HIS A 18 -16.92 9.29 -4.66
CA HIS A 18 -16.97 8.30 -3.60
C HIS A 18 -15.63 7.57 -3.51
N TYR A 19 -14.85 7.89 -2.49
CA TYR A 19 -13.66 7.11 -2.14
C TYR A 19 -14.08 5.85 -1.39
N VAL A 20 -13.63 4.69 -1.85
CA VAL A 20 -13.72 3.44 -1.09
C VAL A 20 -12.49 3.37 -0.17
N PRO A 21 -12.66 3.32 1.16
CA PRO A 21 -11.52 3.21 2.08
C PRO A 21 -10.73 1.92 1.81
N LYS A 22 -9.40 2.03 1.77
CA LYS A 22 -8.46 0.91 1.59
C LYS A 22 -7.31 1.06 2.58
N LEU A 23 -6.77 -0.07 3.05
CA LEU A 23 -5.55 -0.10 3.85
C LEU A 23 -4.34 -0.08 2.92
N LYS A 24 -3.33 0.71 3.27
CA LYS A 24 -1.99 0.65 2.65
C LYS A 24 -1.07 -0.14 3.57
N LEU A 25 -0.49 -1.22 3.06
CA LEU A 25 0.57 -1.98 3.73
C LEU A 25 1.89 -1.68 3.02
N GLU A 26 2.93 -1.35 3.78
CA GLU A 26 4.30 -1.17 3.28
C GLU A 26 5.21 -2.03 4.15
N ALA A 27 6.00 -2.88 3.51
CA ALA A 27 6.95 -3.75 4.17
C ALA A 27 8.22 -3.83 3.32
N ALA A 28 9.37 -3.60 3.94
CA ALA A 28 10.68 -3.87 3.34
C ALA A 28 11.05 -5.32 3.68
N VAL A 29 11.50 -6.07 2.68
CA VAL A 29 11.93 -7.46 2.80
C VAL A 29 13.17 -7.66 1.95
N ASP A 30 13.97 -8.67 2.27
CA ASP A 30 15.10 -9.08 1.44
C ASP A 30 14.60 -9.68 0.10
N ASP A 31 15.46 -9.64 -0.92
CA ASP A 31 15.14 -10.11 -2.27
C ASP A 31 14.72 -11.59 -2.30
N ALA A 32 15.30 -12.43 -1.43
CA ALA A 32 14.95 -13.86 -1.35
C ALA A 32 13.55 -14.10 -0.74
N THR A 33 12.98 -13.09 -0.09
CA THR A 33 11.64 -13.15 0.52
C THR A 33 10.59 -12.38 -0.28
N ALA A 34 10.99 -11.47 -1.18
CA ALA A 34 10.08 -10.62 -1.96
C ALA A 34 8.95 -11.40 -2.66
N GLU A 35 9.25 -12.43 -3.44
CA GLU A 35 8.23 -13.22 -4.15
C GLU A 35 7.27 -13.93 -3.20
N ARG A 36 7.80 -14.49 -2.10
CA ARG A 36 6.99 -15.19 -1.08
C ARG A 36 6.06 -14.23 -0.35
N ALA A 37 6.51 -13.00 -0.07
CA ALA A 37 5.70 -11.97 0.57
C ALA A 37 4.52 -11.56 -0.33
N VAL A 38 4.77 -11.36 -1.63
CA VAL A 38 3.72 -11.02 -2.61
C VAL A 38 2.66 -12.11 -2.67
N GLU A 39 3.05 -13.39 -2.77
CA GLU A 39 2.09 -14.50 -2.84
C GLU A 39 1.32 -14.66 -1.53
N ALA A 40 1.97 -14.49 -0.38
CA ALA A 40 1.30 -14.53 0.93
C ALA A 40 0.23 -13.43 1.05
N ILE A 41 0.54 -12.19 0.66
CA ILE A 41 -0.41 -11.07 0.66
C ILE A 41 -1.56 -11.35 -0.31
N ARG A 42 -1.25 -11.80 -1.54
CA ARG A 42 -2.25 -12.13 -2.55
C ARG A 42 -3.22 -13.21 -2.06
N SER A 43 -2.70 -14.27 -1.47
CA SER A 43 -3.49 -15.39 -0.94
C SER A 43 -4.36 -14.97 0.26
N ALA A 44 -3.82 -14.14 1.16
CA ALA A 44 -4.54 -13.71 2.35
C ALA A 44 -5.59 -12.62 2.09
N ALA A 45 -5.33 -11.69 1.17
CA ALA A 45 -6.17 -10.53 0.91
C ALA A 45 -7.09 -10.67 -0.31
N GLY A 46 -6.75 -11.55 -1.27
CA GLY A 46 -7.50 -11.75 -2.51
C GLY A 46 -8.77 -12.57 -2.31
N GLN A 47 -9.90 -12.05 -2.80
CA GLN A 47 -11.18 -12.76 -2.86
C GLN A 47 -11.64 -13.03 -4.30
N ASN A 48 -10.80 -12.67 -5.28
CA ASN A 48 -11.11 -12.65 -6.72
C ASN A 48 -12.33 -11.78 -7.03
N LYS A 49 -12.45 -10.62 -6.37
CA LYS A 49 -13.55 -9.68 -6.54
C LYS A 49 -13.04 -8.29 -6.93
N ILE A 50 -13.94 -7.50 -7.51
CA ILE A 50 -13.67 -6.10 -7.81
C ILE A 50 -13.33 -5.37 -6.50
N GLY A 51 -12.15 -4.74 -6.47
CA GLY A 51 -11.70 -3.95 -5.34
C GLY A 51 -10.72 -4.65 -4.39
N ASP A 52 -10.21 -5.84 -4.72
CA ASP A 52 -9.17 -6.54 -3.94
C ASP A 52 -7.84 -5.76 -3.84
N GLY A 53 -7.67 -4.73 -4.67
CA GLY A 53 -6.55 -3.80 -4.58
C GLY A 53 -5.45 -4.12 -5.59
N LYS A 54 -4.23 -3.70 -5.27
CA LYS A 54 -3.02 -3.89 -6.09
C LYS A 54 -1.84 -4.09 -5.15
N ILE A 55 -0.89 -4.90 -5.58
CA ILE A 55 0.41 -5.04 -4.94
C ILE A 55 1.42 -4.39 -5.88
N PHE A 56 2.27 -3.54 -5.32
CA PHE A 56 3.38 -2.93 -6.03
C PHE A 56 4.68 -3.39 -5.36
N VAL A 57 5.68 -3.67 -6.17
CA VAL A 57 7.02 -4.03 -5.73
C VAL A 57 7.97 -2.99 -6.30
N TRP A 58 8.85 -2.47 -5.46
CA TRP A 58 9.85 -1.48 -5.81
C TRP A 58 11.17 -1.86 -5.16
N ASP A 59 12.27 -1.64 -5.88
CA ASP A 59 13.60 -1.85 -5.34
C ASP A 59 13.91 -0.76 -4.30
N LEU A 60 14.47 -1.16 -3.16
CA LEU A 60 14.97 -0.26 -2.13
C LEU A 60 16.49 -0.16 -2.28
N SER A 61 16.99 1.04 -2.58
CA SER A 61 18.43 1.25 -2.74
C SER A 61 19.21 1.09 -1.43
N GLU A 62 18.59 1.44 -0.30
CA GLU A 62 19.20 1.34 1.03
C GLU A 62 18.12 1.32 2.12
N ALA A 63 18.38 0.58 3.19
CA ALA A 63 17.61 0.58 4.43
C ALA A 63 18.55 0.79 5.62
N MET A 64 18.08 1.47 6.66
CA MET A 64 18.84 1.68 7.90
C MET A 64 17.94 1.50 9.12
N ARG A 65 18.37 0.68 10.08
CA ARG A 65 17.67 0.50 11.36
C ARG A 65 18.12 1.59 12.33
N ILE A 66 17.25 2.57 12.59
CA ILE A 66 17.54 3.73 13.46
C ILE A 66 18.16 3.34 14.82
N ARG A 67 17.72 2.22 15.41
CA ARG A 67 18.14 1.80 16.75
C ARG A 67 19.60 1.31 16.80
N THR A 68 20.08 0.66 15.75
CA THR A 68 21.39 -0.03 15.73
C THR A 68 22.37 0.59 14.75
N GLY A 69 21.87 1.33 13.74
CA GLY A 69 22.67 1.84 12.63
C GLY A 69 23.01 0.79 11.57
N GLU A 70 22.49 -0.44 11.70
CA GLU A 70 22.64 -1.48 10.69
C GLU A 70 21.99 -1.03 9.38
N THR A 71 22.60 -1.41 8.25
CA THR A 71 22.20 -1.02 6.91
C THR A 71 22.00 -2.22 6.00
N GLY A 72 21.25 -2.06 4.90
CA GLY A 72 20.98 -3.13 3.94
C GLY A 72 20.14 -4.24 4.57
N ASP A 73 20.44 -5.50 4.27
CA ASP A 73 19.66 -6.65 4.74
C ASP A 73 19.67 -6.80 6.27
N ASP A 74 20.77 -6.42 6.95
CA ASP A 74 20.87 -6.45 8.41
C ASP A 74 19.88 -5.47 9.08
N ALA A 75 19.41 -4.47 8.34
CA ALA A 75 18.46 -3.48 8.82
C ALA A 75 17.00 -4.00 8.86
N LEU A 76 16.72 -5.13 8.20
CA LEU A 76 15.36 -5.69 8.06
C LEU A 76 14.95 -6.49 9.30
#